data_AF-A0A2K6S7F2-F1
#
_entry.id   AF-A0A2K6S7F2-F1
#
_cell.length_a   1.000
_cell.length_b   1.000
_cell.length_c   1.000
_cell.angle_alpha   90.00
_cell.angle_beta   90.00
_cell.angle_gamma   90.00
#
_symmetry.space_group_name_H-M   'P 1'
#
loop_
_entity.id
_entity.type
_entity.pdbx_description
1 polymer ?
#
loop_
_entity_poly.entity_id
_entity_poly.type
_entity_poly.pdbx_seq_one_letter_code
_entity_poly.pdbx_strand_id
1 'polypeptide(L)'
;RRPVLQVLHQFVRHASETAASLVLERSLNCVQLLGRVGQDPPEGKNLVTIFSPATNEMRRSGESEAYQMGDVSQKTTWHRISVFQPGLRDVAYQYVRKGSRIYVAGKIDYGEYMDKNNVRRQATTIING
;
A
#
# COMPACT_ATOMS: atom_id res chain seq x y z
N ARG A 1 32.11 -11.63 -2.80
CA ARG A 1 31.52 -10.38 -2.28
C ARG A 1 31.31 -9.43 -3.45
N ARG A 2 30.08 -9.32 -3.99
CA ARG A 2 29.76 -8.41 -5.10
C ARG A 2 29.26 -7.08 -4.51
N PRO A 3 29.77 -5.92 -4.93
CA PRO A 3 29.43 -4.65 -4.30
C PRO A 3 28.03 -4.22 -4.75
N VAL A 4 27.14 -4.03 -3.78
CA VAL A 4 25.74 -3.58 -3.92
C VAL A 4 25.63 -2.22 -4.65
N LEU A 5 26.73 -1.46 -4.69
CA LEU A 5 26.83 -0.16 -5.35
C LEU A 5 26.72 -0.20 -6.89
N GLN A 6 26.91 -1.36 -7.54
CA GLN A 6 26.83 -1.45 -9.01
C GLN A 6 25.41 -1.54 -9.56
N VAL A 7 24.40 -1.86 -8.73
CA VAL A 7 23.00 -2.01 -9.18
C VAL A 7 22.27 -0.66 -9.21
N LEU A 8 22.73 0.33 -8.43
CA LEU A 8 22.07 1.63 -8.31
C LEU A 8 22.38 2.59 -9.46
N HIS A 9 23.48 2.37 -10.20
CA HIS A 9 23.92 3.24 -11.30
C HIS A 9 23.23 2.97 -12.64
N GLN A 10 22.31 1.99 -12.73
CA GLN A 10 21.71 1.58 -14.01
C GLN A 10 20.34 2.24 -14.31
N PHE A 11 19.82 3.08 -13.41
CA PHE A 11 18.51 3.73 -13.57
C PHE A 11 18.54 5.22 -13.91
N VAL A 12 19.71 5.86 -13.97
CA VAL A 12 19.82 7.25 -14.41
C VAL A 12 19.96 7.25 -15.94
N ARG A 13 18.84 7.28 -16.66
CA ARG A 13 18.85 7.52 -18.10
C ARG A 13 19.38 8.94 -18.36
N HIS A 14 20.32 9.04 -19.30
CA HIS A 14 20.84 10.29 -19.82
C HIS A 14 19.71 11.28 -20.14
N ALA A 15 19.80 12.48 -19.57
CA ALA A 15 18.98 13.60 -20.00
C ALA A 15 19.32 13.92 -21.46
N SER A 16 18.38 13.69 -22.36
CA SER A 16 18.48 14.17 -23.74
C SER A 16 18.04 15.63 -23.76
N GLU A 17 18.97 16.54 -24.00
CA GLU A 17 18.66 17.94 -24.34
C GLU A 17 17.99 17.98 -25.71
N THR A 18 16.66 18.12 -25.77
CA THR A 18 16.00 18.85 -26.85
C THR A 18 14.56 19.24 -26.48
N ALA A 19 14.38 20.55 -26.32
CA ALA A 19 13.17 21.37 -26.48
C ALA A 19 11.76 20.75 -26.23
N ALA A 20 11.13 21.26 -25.17
CA ALA A 20 9.71 21.60 -25.06
C ALA A 20 8.69 20.66 -25.72
N SER A 21 8.37 19.59 -25.00
CA SER A 21 6.98 19.20 -24.84
C SER A 21 6.76 19.01 -23.35
N LEU A 22 5.68 19.56 -22.80
CA LEU A 22 5.20 19.23 -21.45
C LEU A 22 4.67 17.78 -21.44
N VAL A 23 5.43 16.82 -21.98
CA VAL A 23 5.20 15.41 -21.71
C VAL A 23 5.63 15.24 -20.27
N LEU A 24 4.65 15.32 -19.37
CA LEU A 24 4.80 14.91 -18.00
C LEU A 24 5.56 13.58 -17.97
N GLU A 25 6.62 13.52 -17.17
CA GLU A 25 7.41 12.29 -17.00
C GLU A 25 6.48 11.11 -16.71
N ARG A 26 6.66 10.01 -17.43
CA ARG A 26 5.88 8.79 -17.20
C ARG A 26 6.39 8.11 -15.93
N SER A 27 5.71 8.33 -14.82
CA SER A 27 5.98 7.67 -13.54
C SER A 27 5.08 6.44 -13.32
N LEU A 28 5.48 5.56 -12.40
CA LEU A 28 4.73 4.37 -12.01
C LEU A 28 4.41 4.41 -10.51
N ASN A 29 3.12 4.26 -10.19
CA ASN A 29 2.63 4.07 -8.83
C ASN A 29 1.77 2.79 -8.83
N CYS A 30 2.28 1.74 -8.21
CA CYS A 30 1.62 0.44 -8.14
C CYS A 30 1.82 -0.16 -6.74
N VAL A 31 0.74 -0.65 -6.16
CA VAL A 31 0.69 -1.35 -4.88
C VAL A 31 0.00 -2.69 -5.08
N GLN A 32 0.57 -3.74 -4.52
CA GLN A 32 -0.02 -5.08 -4.45
C GLN A 32 0.02 -5.56 -3.01
N LEU A 33 -1.13 -5.96 -2.46
CA LEU A 33 -1.26 -6.47 -1.11
C LEU A 33 -2.00 -7.80 -1.11
N LEU A 34 -1.59 -8.71 -0.23
CA LEU A 34 -2.33 -9.90 0.12
C LEU A 34 -2.45 -9.96 1.64
N GLY A 35 -3.67 -9.82 2.15
CA GLY A 35 -3.89 -9.65 3.58
C GLY A 35 -5.24 -10.16 4.05
N ARG A 36 -5.50 -9.99 5.34
CA ARG A 36 -6.80 -10.30 5.95
C ARG A 36 -7.46 -9.06 6.51
N VAL A 37 -8.74 -8.89 6.22
CA VAL A 37 -9.51 -7.73 6.67
C VAL A 37 -9.77 -7.78 8.18
N GLY A 38 -9.52 -6.68 8.88
CA GLY A 38 -9.66 -6.62 10.35
C GLY A 38 -11.07 -6.36 10.84
N GLN A 39 -11.88 -5.66 10.04
CA GLN A 39 -13.23 -5.22 10.39
C GLN A 39 -14.11 -5.19 9.15
N ASP A 40 -15.41 -5.41 9.34
CA ASP A 40 -16.38 -5.26 8.25
C ASP A 40 -16.34 -3.82 7.70
N PRO A 41 -16.52 -3.63 6.38
CA PRO A 41 -16.67 -2.30 5.82
C PRO A 41 -17.83 -1.57 6.52
N PRO A 42 -17.67 -0.30 6.91
CA PRO A 42 -18.70 0.43 7.63
C PRO A 42 -19.95 0.57 6.76
N GLU A 43 -21.12 0.39 7.38
CA GLU A 43 -22.40 0.60 6.70
C GLU A 43 -22.57 2.07 6.32
N GLY A 44 -23.05 2.30 5.11
CA GLY A 44 -23.35 3.63 4.62
C GLY A 44 -23.47 3.64 3.11
N LYS A 45 -24.43 4.41 2.59
CA LYS A 45 -24.60 4.69 1.17
C LYS A 45 -23.53 5.68 0.70
N ASN A 46 -22.27 5.37 0.99
CA ASN A 46 -21.15 6.22 0.71
C ASN A 46 -20.71 6.03 -0.74
N LEU A 47 -20.22 7.09 -1.35
CA LEU A 47 -19.63 7.04 -2.69
C LEU A 47 -18.33 6.20 -2.72
N VAL A 48 -17.84 5.74 -1.57
CA VAL A 48 -16.58 5.03 -1.37
C VAL A 48 -16.77 3.90 -0.35
N THR A 49 -16.27 2.71 -0.67
CA THR A 49 -16.17 1.58 0.29
C THR A 49 -14.77 1.56 0.87
N ILE A 50 -14.66 1.54 2.20
CA ILE A 50 -13.39 1.56 2.92
C ILE A 50 -13.26 0.29 3.75
N PHE A 51 -12.10 -0.37 3.68
CA PHE A 51 -11.77 -1.51 4.54
C PHE A 51 -10.28 -1.54 4.86
N SER A 52 -9.91 -2.32 5.89
CA SER A 52 -8.54 -2.36 6.40
C SER A 52 -7.98 -3.77 6.46
N PRO A 53 -7.15 -4.21 5.49
CA PRO A 53 -6.43 -5.46 5.57
C PRO A 53 -5.11 -5.32 6.34
N ALA A 54 -4.80 -6.34 7.11
CA ALA A 54 -3.50 -6.54 7.74
C ALA A 54 -2.58 -7.39 6.84
N THR A 55 -1.31 -6.98 6.77
CA THR A 55 -0.20 -7.78 6.22
C THR A 55 0.83 -8.04 7.31
N ASN A 56 1.34 -9.27 7.37
CA ASN A 56 2.35 -9.66 8.34
C ASN A 56 3.72 -9.80 7.66
N GLU A 57 4.74 -9.21 8.26
CA GLU A 57 6.14 -9.42 7.91
C GLU A 57 6.81 -10.19 9.04
N MET A 58 7.49 -11.28 8.70
CA MET A 58 8.23 -12.09 9.66
C MET A 58 9.72 -11.86 9.44
N ARG A 59 10.40 -11.31 10.45
CA ARG A 59 11.84 -11.05 10.43
C ARG A 59 12.50 -11.94 11.46
N ARG A 60 13.45 -12.76 11.01
CA ARG A 60 14.35 -13.48 11.92
C ARG A 60 15.47 -12.54 12.32
N SER A 61 15.62 -12.30 13.61
CA SER A 61 16.76 -11.55 14.15
C SER A 61 17.93 -12.52 14.34
N GLY A 62 19.07 -12.26 13.67
CA GLY A 62 20.30 -13.04 13.86
C GLY A 62 21.10 -13.24 12.58
N GLU A 63 22.06 -12.35 12.33
CA GLU A 63 23.13 -12.53 11.33
C GLU A 63 24.35 -13.27 11.92
N SER A 64 24.34 -13.58 13.22
CA SER A 64 25.44 -14.26 13.89
C SER A 64 25.24 -15.77 13.85
N GLU A 65 26.11 -16.42 13.07
CA GLU A 65 26.45 -17.83 13.12
C GLU A 65 26.58 -18.30 14.59
N ALA A 66 25.59 -19.05 15.07
CA ALA A 66 25.67 -20.11 16.08
C ALA A 66 24.35 -20.21 16.86
N TYR A 67 23.53 -21.20 16.50
CA TYR A 67 22.78 -22.08 17.42
C TYR A 67 22.08 -21.50 18.66
N GLN A 68 21.67 -20.24 18.68
CA GLN A 68 20.65 -19.75 19.59
C GLN A 68 19.39 -19.52 18.77
N MET A 69 18.29 -20.13 19.19
CA MET A 69 16.96 -19.99 18.59
C MET A 69 16.63 -18.50 18.46
N GLY A 70 16.93 -17.96 17.28
CA GLY A 70 16.79 -16.53 17.01
C GLY A 70 15.33 -16.15 17.14
N ASP A 71 15.06 -15.10 17.92
CA ASP A 71 13.73 -14.58 18.14
C ASP A 71 13.11 -14.18 16.78
N VAL A 72 11.95 -14.75 16.48
CA VAL A 72 11.22 -14.48 15.25
C VAL A 72 10.26 -13.34 15.54
N SER A 73 10.65 -12.14 15.13
CA SER A 73 9.80 -10.96 15.26
C SER A 73 8.74 -10.94 14.17
N GLN A 74 7.48 -10.70 14.55
CA GLN A 74 6.36 -10.51 13.64
C GLN A 74 5.90 -9.05 13.70
N LYS A 75 5.87 -8.38 12.54
CA LYS A 75 5.31 -7.03 12.40
C LYS A 75 4.03 -7.08 11.58
N THR A 76 2.94 -6.59 12.15
CA THR A 76 1.66 -6.44 11.46
C THR A 76 1.48 -5.00 11.00
N THR A 77 1.19 -4.79 9.72
CA THR A 77 0.87 -3.47 9.15
C THR A 77 -0.57 -3.44 8.67
N TRP A 78 -1.30 -2.41 9.09
CA TRP A 78 -2.69 -2.17 8.69
C TRP A 78 -2.72 -1.14 7.56
N HIS A 79 -3.41 -1.47 6.48
CA HIS A 79 -3.54 -0.60 5.31
C HIS A 79 -4.95 -0.07 5.22
N ARG A 80 -5.15 1.18 4.79
CA ARG A 80 -6.48 1.72 4.51
C ARG A 80 -6.75 1.66 3.01
N ILE A 81 -7.72 0.85 2.59
CA ILE A 81 -8.11 0.71 1.19
C ILE A 81 -9.38 1.51 0.95
N SER A 82 -9.42 2.33 -0.10
CA SER A 82 -10.62 3.06 -0.54
C SER A 82 -10.96 2.68 -1.97
N VAL A 83 -12.17 2.18 -2.16
CA VAL A 83 -12.70 1.76 -3.47
C VAL A 83 -13.71 2.78 -3.95
N PHE A 84 -13.40 3.46 -5.05
CA PHE A 84 -14.22 4.52 -5.63
C PHE A 84 -15.05 4.06 -6.83
N GLN A 85 -14.55 3.06 -7.58
CA GLN A 85 -15.22 2.57 -8.77
C GLN A 85 -16.59 1.98 -8.41
N PRO A 86 -17.72 2.49 -8.95
CA PRO A 86 -19.06 2.13 -8.46
C PRO A 86 -19.35 0.63 -8.43
N GLY A 87 -19.07 -0.08 -9.53
CA GLY A 87 -19.32 -1.53 -9.60
C GLY A 87 -18.47 -2.34 -8.62
N LEU A 88 -17.18 -2.01 -8.51
CA LEU A 88 -16.27 -2.71 -7.60
C LEU A 88 -16.54 -2.36 -6.14
N ARG A 89 -16.93 -1.11 -5.87
CA ARG A 89 -17.28 -0.63 -4.53
C ARG A 89 -18.44 -1.42 -3.94
N ASP A 90 -19.49 -1.64 -4.73
CA ASP A 90 -20.70 -2.33 -4.29
C ASP A 90 -20.41 -3.82 -4.04
N VAL A 91 -19.61 -4.46 -4.92
CA VAL A 91 -19.09 -5.82 -4.72
C VAL A 91 -18.21 -5.89 -3.46
N ALA A 92 -17.26 -4.97 -3.29
CA ALA A 92 -16.41 -4.95 -2.11
C ALA A 92 -17.25 -4.81 -0.83
N TYR A 93 -18.28 -3.96 -0.83
CA TYR A 93 -19.17 -3.83 0.31
C TYR A 93 -19.99 -5.09 0.59
N GLN A 94 -20.45 -5.80 -0.44
CA GLN A 94 -21.24 -7.02 -0.28
C GLN A 94 -20.42 -8.24 0.17
N TYR A 95 -19.20 -8.39 -0.34
CA TYR A 95 -18.41 -9.61 -0.15
C TYR A 95 -17.25 -9.48 0.83
N VAL A 96 -16.73 -8.27 1.07
CA VAL A 96 -15.67 -8.07 2.06
C VAL A 96 -16.27 -8.10 3.46
N ARG A 97 -15.73 -8.99 4.28
CA ARG A 97 -16.11 -9.17 5.69
C ARG A 97 -14.84 -9.27 6.53
N LYS A 98 -14.99 -9.11 7.84
CA LYS A 98 -13.93 -9.37 8.80
C LYS A 98 -13.37 -10.78 8.60
N GLY A 99 -12.05 -10.88 8.52
CA GLY A 99 -11.31 -12.13 8.31
C GLY A 99 -11.13 -12.53 6.84
N SER A 100 -11.86 -11.91 5.90
CA SER A 100 -11.73 -12.19 4.47
C SER A 100 -10.27 -12.03 4.03
N ARG A 101 -9.75 -13.05 3.34
CA ARG A 101 -8.42 -13.01 2.72
C ARG A 101 -8.57 -12.39 1.34
N ILE A 102 -7.91 -11.27 1.11
CA ILE A 102 -8.10 -10.46 -0.10
C ILE A 102 -6.77 -10.08 -0.73
N TYR A 103 -6.77 -10.07 -2.06
CA TYR A 103 -5.73 -9.45 -2.87
C TYR A 103 -6.20 -8.06 -3.29
N VAL A 104 -5.34 -7.06 -3.13
CA VAL A 104 -5.61 -5.67 -3.52
C VAL A 104 -4.50 -5.21 -4.45
N ALA A 105 -4.87 -4.78 -5.65
CA ALA A 105 -4.01 -4.05 -6.56
C ALA A 105 -4.51 -2.60 -6.65
N GLY A 106 -3.61 -1.63 -6.70
CA GLY A 106 -3.99 -0.23 -6.78
C GLY A 106 -2.79 0.71 -6.80
N LYS A 107 -3.04 1.96 -6.41
CA LYS A 107 -2.02 3.01 -6.27
C LYS A 107 -2.06 3.59 -4.86
N ILE A 108 -0.93 4.03 -4.34
CA ILE A 108 -0.86 4.74 -3.06
C ILE A 108 -1.20 6.21 -3.28
N ASP A 109 -2.03 6.77 -2.42
CA ASP A 109 -2.39 8.19 -2.39
C ASP A 109 -2.21 8.72 -0.96
N TYR A 110 -1.51 9.84 -0.82
CA TYR A 110 -1.33 10.52 0.45
C TYR A 110 -2.32 11.68 0.50
N GLY A 111 -3.56 11.36 0.86
CA GLY A 111 -4.61 12.36 1.02
C GLY A 111 -4.48 13.11 2.34
N GLU A 112 -5.07 14.29 2.40
CA GLU A 112 -5.27 15.02 3.66
C GLU A 112 -6.76 15.07 3.97
N TYR A 113 -7.14 14.80 5.21
CA TYR A 113 -8.51 14.99 5.68
C TYR A 113 -8.50 15.79 6.98
N MET A 114 -9.55 16.58 7.19
CA MET A 114 -9.77 17.27 8.47
C MET A 114 -10.53 16.33 9.40
N ASP A 115 -10.03 16.16 10.62
CA ASP A 115 -10.78 15.44 11.66
C ASP A 115 -11.89 16.31 12.26
N LYS A 116 -12.73 15.73 13.12
CA LYS A 116 -13.85 16.43 13.78
C LYS A 116 -13.39 17.60 14.67
N ASN A 117 -12.11 17.66 15.01
CA ASN A 117 -11.51 18.71 15.80
C ASN A 117 -10.79 19.76 14.92
N ASN A 118 -11.06 19.75 13.61
CA ASN A 118 -10.49 20.65 12.62
C ASN A 118 -8.95 20.53 12.48
N VAL A 119 -8.38 19.38 12.82
CA VAL A 119 -6.95 19.10 12.65
C VAL A 119 -6.72 18.38 11.33
N ARG A 120 -5.79 18.90 10.53
CA ARG A 120 -5.35 18.30 9.27
C ARG A 120 -4.56 17.02 9.54
N ARG A 121 -5.05 15.89 9.04
CA ARG A 121 -4.40 14.58 9.15
C ARG A 121 -4.02 14.08 7.76
N GLN A 122 -2.81 13.57 7.63
CA GLN A 122 -2.39 12.83 6.44
C GLN A 122 -2.93 11.39 6.53
N ALA A 123 -3.62 10.94 5.49
CA ALA A 123 -4.10 9.57 5.32
C ALA A 123 -3.44 8.94 4.10
N THR A 124 -2.62 7.93 4.33
CA THR A 124 -2.20 7.03 3.26
C THR A 124 -3.34 6.09 2.92
N THR A 125 -3.81 6.16 1.67
CA THR A 125 -4.92 5.36 1.16
C THR A 125 -4.48 4.63 -0.10
N ILE A 126 -4.86 3.36 -0.22
CA ILE A 126 -4.67 2.62 -1.48
C ILE A 126 -5.96 2.72 -2.27
N ILE A 127 -5.85 3.29 -3.46
CA ILE A 127 -6.93 3.51 -4.40
C ILE A 127 -6.91 2.38 -5.42
N ASN A 128 -8.03 1.66 -5.52
CA ASN A 128 -8.26 0.80 -6.68
C ASN A 128 -8.99 1.62 -7.75
N GLY A 129 -8.38 1.72 -8.94
CA GLY A 129 -8.85 2.53 -10.06
C GLY A 129 -9.62 1.72 -11.08
#